data_AF-A0AAW9IZ42-F1
#
_entry.id   AF-A0AAW9IZ42-F1
#
_cell.length_a   1.000
_cell.length_b   1.000
_cell.length_c   1.000
_cell.angle_alpha   90.00
_cell.angle_beta   90.00
_cell.angle_gamma   90.00
#
_symmetry.space_group_name_H-M   'P 1'
#
loop_
_entity.id
_entity.type
_entity.pdbx_description
1 polymer ?
#
loop_
_entity_poly.entity_id
_entity_poly.type
_entity_poly.pdbx_seq_one_letter_code
_entity_poly.pdbx_strand_id
1 'polypeptide(L)'
;QYEPASTTKVMTALIVLENTKLTDKVTIGEKPTLVDGSKIGIAKGEVYTVEELLLGLLLESGNDCAEALAEHVAGSNEAFAKLMNDKAKELGALDTNFKNPSGLHEEGHLTTAYDLALIMRAASQNEDYVRISRTDSHKYVNHPFSDGSEKWATNRNQLFNEYSPYFYQYAYTGKNGYTPESNHTYTASALKDGQLLVTALLNATDKDNFYT
;
A
#
# COMPACT_ATOMS: atom_id res chain seq x y z
N GLN A 1 -4.44 -4.48 -19.84
CA GLN A 1 -4.69 -4.07 -18.45
C GLN A 1 -4.78 -5.32 -17.59
N TYR A 2 -4.39 -5.24 -16.32
CA TYR A 2 -4.43 -6.33 -15.36
C TYR A 2 -4.87 -5.80 -14.00
N GLU A 3 -5.32 -6.69 -13.11
CA GLU A 3 -5.59 -6.30 -11.73
C GLU A 3 -4.27 -5.99 -10.99
N PRO A 4 -4.17 -4.86 -10.27
CA PRO A 4 -2.97 -4.45 -9.55
C PRO A 4 -2.70 -5.25 -8.26
N ALA A 5 -3.68 -5.97 -7.71
CA ALA A 5 -3.62 -6.48 -6.35
C ALA A 5 -3.18 -5.38 -5.35
N SER A 6 -2.47 -5.76 -4.28
CA SER A 6 -2.00 -4.82 -3.25
C SER A 6 -1.02 -3.73 -3.72
N THR A 7 -0.55 -3.73 -4.98
CA THR A 7 0.17 -2.55 -5.51
C THR A 7 -0.74 -1.31 -5.59
N THR A 8 -2.06 -1.49 -5.57
CA THR A 8 -3.05 -0.42 -5.33
C THR A 8 -2.73 0.44 -4.11
N LYS A 9 -2.17 -0.16 -3.05
CA LYS A 9 -1.89 0.55 -1.79
C LYS A 9 -0.84 1.66 -1.94
N VAL A 10 -0.08 1.68 -3.04
CA VAL A 10 0.80 2.80 -3.39
C VAL A 10 -0.02 4.07 -3.63
N MET A 11 -1.11 3.97 -4.40
CA MET A 11 -2.05 5.08 -4.62
C MET A 11 -2.76 5.47 -3.33
N THR A 12 -3.22 4.49 -2.54
CA THR A 12 -3.86 4.76 -1.24
C THR A 12 -2.97 5.56 -0.31
N ALA A 13 -1.71 5.14 -0.15
CA ALA A 13 -0.75 5.86 0.68
C ALA A 13 -0.51 7.29 0.18
N LEU A 14 -0.37 7.48 -1.14
CA LEU A 14 -0.17 8.81 -1.73
C LEU A 14 -1.35 9.74 -1.44
N ILE A 15 -2.59 9.29 -1.67
CA ILE A 15 -3.79 10.08 -1.36
C ILE A 15 -3.86 10.44 0.12
N VAL A 16 -3.59 9.48 1.02
CA VAL A 16 -3.62 9.72 2.47
C VAL A 16 -2.61 10.78 2.87
N LEU A 17 -1.36 10.66 2.39
CA LEU A 17 -0.27 11.59 2.69
C LEU A 17 -0.54 13.02 2.19
N GLU A 18 -1.31 13.18 1.11
CA GLU A 18 -1.68 14.50 0.57
C GLU A 18 -2.86 15.15 1.30
N ASN A 19 -3.70 14.37 1.99
CA ASN A 19 -4.97 14.85 2.54
C ASN A 19 -5.03 14.85 4.08
N THR A 20 -3.99 14.37 4.75
CA THR A 20 -3.97 14.21 6.22
C THR A 20 -2.61 14.57 6.80
N LYS A 21 -2.55 14.75 8.12
CA LYS A 21 -1.30 14.77 8.87
C LYS A 21 -1.06 13.38 9.43
N LEU A 22 0.21 12.98 9.46
CA LEU A 22 0.64 11.72 10.07
C LEU A 22 0.16 11.53 11.52
N THR A 23 0.03 12.63 12.27
CA THR A 23 -0.41 12.64 13.67
C THR A 23 -1.93 12.58 13.85
N ASP A 24 -2.70 12.72 12.77
CA ASP A 24 -4.16 12.69 12.85
C ASP A 24 -4.63 11.35 13.40
N LYS A 25 -5.66 11.41 14.25
CA LYS A 25 -6.21 10.23 14.94
C LYS A 25 -7.37 9.66 14.15
N VAL A 26 -7.28 8.37 13.87
CA VAL A 26 -8.28 7.58 13.15
C VAL A 26 -8.93 6.61 14.13
N THR A 27 -10.21 6.83 14.42
CA THR A 27 -11.03 5.88 15.19
C THR A 27 -11.55 4.80 14.25
N ILE A 28 -11.24 3.54 14.56
CA ILE A 28 -11.57 2.41 13.68
C ILE A 28 -13.08 2.15 13.68
N GLY A 29 -13.67 2.24 12.49
CA GLY A 29 -15.06 1.89 12.22
C GLY A 29 -15.31 0.38 12.20
N GLU A 30 -16.53 -0.02 11.82
CA GLU A 30 -16.90 -1.43 11.78
C GLU A 30 -16.38 -2.13 10.52
N LYS A 31 -16.50 -1.50 9.35
CA LYS A 31 -16.14 -2.12 8.07
C LYS A 31 -14.65 -2.52 7.97
N PRO A 32 -13.68 -1.72 8.45
CA PRO A 32 -12.26 -2.10 8.38
C PRO A 32 -11.96 -3.44 9.06
N THR A 33 -12.70 -3.80 10.12
CA THR A 33 -12.49 -5.07 10.83
C THR A 33 -12.98 -6.29 10.06
N LEU A 34 -13.93 -6.10 9.13
CA LEU A 34 -14.65 -7.16 8.43
C LEU A 34 -14.06 -7.51 7.05
N VAL A 35 -13.13 -6.71 6.53
CA VAL A 35 -12.53 -6.90 5.20
C VAL A 35 -11.83 -8.27 5.08
N ASP A 36 -11.66 -8.84 3.90
CA ASP A 36 -10.90 -10.10 3.74
C ASP A 36 -9.39 -9.85 3.51
N GLY A 37 -8.60 -10.93 3.51
CA GLY A 37 -7.18 -10.90 3.14
C GLY A 37 -6.22 -10.47 4.27
N SER A 38 -5.08 -9.90 3.88
CA SER A 38 -4.02 -9.46 4.82
C SER A 38 -4.53 -8.38 5.76
N LYS A 39 -4.19 -8.48 7.05
CA LYS A 39 -4.62 -7.55 8.12
C LYS A 39 -3.53 -7.41 9.16
N ILE A 40 -3.52 -6.28 9.88
CA ILE A 40 -2.78 -6.16 11.14
C ILE A 40 -3.65 -6.54 12.36
N GLY A 41 -4.97 -6.67 12.16
CA GLY A 41 -5.89 -7.11 13.20
C GLY A 41 -6.48 -5.98 14.02
N ILE A 42 -6.77 -4.84 13.40
CA ILE A 42 -7.41 -3.71 14.10
C ILE A 42 -8.84 -4.07 14.56
N ALA A 43 -9.27 -3.47 15.67
CA ALA A 43 -10.59 -3.65 16.25
C ALA A 43 -11.40 -2.34 16.29
N LYS A 44 -12.73 -2.46 16.23
CA LYS A 44 -13.66 -1.33 16.27
C LYS A 44 -13.47 -0.53 17.56
N GLY A 45 -13.35 0.79 17.42
CA GLY A 45 -13.14 1.72 18.54
C GLY A 45 -11.68 1.90 18.97
N GLU A 46 -10.74 1.10 18.45
CA GLU A 46 -9.31 1.43 18.57
C GLU A 46 -9.01 2.76 17.86
N VAL A 47 -7.94 3.43 18.29
CA VAL A 47 -7.56 4.75 17.76
C VAL A 47 -6.08 4.76 17.39
N TYR A 48 -5.80 4.78 16.10
CA TYR A 48 -4.46 4.82 15.56
C TYR A 48 -4.14 6.19 14.99
N THR A 49 -2.86 6.54 14.89
CA THR A 49 -2.41 7.62 14.01
C THR A 49 -2.49 7.21 12.55
N VAL A 50 -2.57 8.18 11.64
CA VAL A 50 -2.42 7.93 10.20
C VAL A 50 -1.10 7.21 9.91
N GLU A 51 0.00 7.60 10.57
CA GLU A 51 1.30 6.96 10.41
C GLU A 51 1.28 5.47 10.79
N GLU A 52 0.67 5.11 11.93
CA GLU A 52 0.50 3.72 12.35
C GLU A 52 -0.29 2.90 11.32
N LEU A 53 -1.36 3.46 10.76
CA LEU A 53 -2.12 2.78 9.71
C LEU A 53 -1.35 2.67 8.38
N LEU A 54 -0.55 3.68 8.02
CA LEU A 54 0.32 3.63 6.84
C LEU A 54 1.43 2.58 6.99
N LEU A 55 1.96 2.38 8.19
CA LEU A 55 2.90 1.29 8.49
C LEU A 55 2.23 -0.07 8.24
N GLY A 56 1.03 -0.30 8.77
CA GLY A 56 0.28 -1.54 8.53
C GLY A 56 -0.09 -1.75 7.05
N LEU A 57 -0.47 -0.67 6.36
CA LEU A 57 -0.77 -0.66 4.94
C LEU A 57 0.43 -1.10 4.08
N LEU A 58 1.61 -0.54 4.34
CA LEU A 58 2.78 -0.72 3.46
C LEU A 58 3.61 -1.96 3.81
N LEU A 59 3.79 -2.27 5.10
CA LEU A 59 4.66 -3.37 5.54
C LEU A 59 3.92 -4.72 5.51
N GLU A 60 2.69 -4.78 6.03
CA GLU A 60 1.88 -6.01 6.12
C GLU A 60 0.85 -6.14 5.01
N SER A 61 0.75 -5.12 4.14
CA SER A 61 -0.30 -5.09 3.12
C SER A 61 -1.71 -5.11 3.72
N GLY A 62 -1.89 -4.55 4.92
CA GLY A 62 -3.14 -4.60 5.68
C GLY A 62 -4.30 -3.97 4.91
N ASN A 63 -5.30 -4.78 4.56
CA ASN A 63 -6.54 -4.35 3.94
C ASN A 63 -7.40 -3.59 4.96
N ASP A 64 -7.37 -4.00 6.22
CA ASP A 64 -8.02 -3.31 7.33
C ASP A 64 -7.51 -1.86 7.49
N CYS A 65 -6.20 -1.66 7.33
CA CYS A 65 -5.60 -0.33 7.30
C CYS A 65 -6.05 0.49 6.07
N ALA A 66 -6.13 -0.15 4.89
CA ALA A 66 -6.57 0.51 3.66
C ALA A 66 -8.02 1.03 3.78
N GLU A 67 -8.90 0.21 4.31
CA GLU A 67 -10.31 0.55 4.58
C GLU A 67 -10.41 1.68 5.61
N ALA A 68 -9.70 1.57 6.74
CA ALA A 68 -9.74 2.59 7.79
C ALA A 68 -9.23 3.95 7.30
N LEU A 69 -8.15 3.97 6.51
CA LEU A 69 -7.61 5.19 5.92
C LEU A 69 -8.58 5.78 4.87
N ALA A 70 -9.22 4.94 4.05
CA ALA A 70 -10.18 5.40 3.06
C ALA A 70 -11.44 6.01 3.71
N GLU A 71 -11.96 5.35 4.75
CA GLU A 71 -13.07 5.90 5.56
C GLU A 71 -12.67 7.23 6.22
N HIS A 72 -11.45 7.33 6.76
CA HIS A 72 -10.98 8.57 7.38
C HIS A 72 -10.87 9.74 6.40
N VAL A 73 -10.32 9.50 5.20
CA VAL A 73 -10.07 10.55 4.21
C VAL A 73 -11.34 10.96 3.47
N ALA A 74 -12.18 10.00 3.07
CA ALA A 74 -13.26 10.24 2.12
C ALA A 74 -14.64 9.80 2.62
N GLY A 75 -14.73 9.18 3.80
CA GLY A 75 -15.98 8.68 4.39
C GLY A 75 -16.50 7.37 3.79
N SER A 76 -16.05 6.97 2.59
CA SER A 76 -16.37 5.68 1.99
C SER A 76 -15.33 5.26 0.95
N ASN A 77 -15.27 3.96 0.65
CA ASN A 77 -14.39 3.43 -0.40
C ASN A 77 -14.74 3.96 -1.79
N GLU A 78 -16.01 4.16 -2.10
CA GLU A 78 -16.45 4.69 -3.39
C GLU A 78 -15.97 6.14 -3.57
N ALA A 79 -16.10 6.96 -2.52
CA ALA A 79 -15.59 8.32 -2.52
C ALA A 79 -14.05 8.35 -2.59
N PHE A 80 -13.38 7.44 -1.87
CA PHE A 80 -11.93 7.32 -1.89
C PHE A 80 -11.42 6.86 -3.27
N ALA A 81 -12.06 5.87 -3.89
CA ALA A 81 -11.74 5.41 -5.24
C ALA A 81 -11.89 6.53 -6.27
N LYS A 82 -12.84 7.45 -6.09
CA LYS A 82 -12.92 8.66 -6.91
C LYS A 82 -11.66 9.53 -6.78
N LEU A 83 -11.17 9.77 -5.55
CA LEU A 83 -9.90 10.50 -5.33
C LEU A 83 -8.72 9.78 -5.97
N MET A 84 -8.64 8.46 -5.83
CA MET A 84 -7.58 7.65 -6.45
C MET A 84 -7.59 7.78 -7.98
N ASN A 85 -8.77 7.75 -8.60
CA ASN A 85 -8.91 7.87 -10.05
C ASN A 85 -8.67 9.30 -10.56
N ASP A 86 -9.04 10.32 -9.79
CA ASP A 86 -8.73 11.71 -10.10
C ASP A 86 -7.19 11.91 -10.05
N LYS A 87 -6.51 11.40 -9.02
CA LYS A 87 -5.04 11.39 -8.94
C LYS A 87 -4.38 10.60 -10.06
N ALA A 88 -4.92 9.43 -10.43
CA ALA A 88 -4.39 8.66 -11.55
C ALA A 88 -4.37 9.50 -12.84
N LYS A 89 -5.45 10.24 -13.13
CA LYS A 89 -5.51 11.16 -14.27
C LYS A 89 -4.50 12.30 -14.17
N GLU A 90 -4.34 12.90 -12.99
CA GLU A 90 -3.33 13.95 -12.74
C GLU A 90 -1.90 13.45 -13.04
N LEU A 91 -1.60 12.21 -12.70
CA LEU A 91 -0.29 11.59 -12.93
C LEU A 91 -0.08 11.11 -14.37
N GLY A 92 -1.12 11.14 -15.21
CA GLY A 92 -1.10 10.61 -16.57
C GLY A 92 -1.28 9.08 -16.65
N ALA A 93 -1.72 8.43 -15.57
CA ALA A 93 -2.09 7.02 -15.53
C ALA A 93 -3.53 6.83 -16.06
N LEU A 94 -3.70 7.01 -17.37
CA LEU A 94 -5.01 7.11 -18.04
C LEU A 94 -5.70 5.77 -18.30
N ASP A 95 -4.96 4.67 -18.22
CA ASP A 95 -5.45 3.30 -18.40
C ASP A 95 -5.61 2.59 -17.04
N THR A 96 -5.89 3.35 -15.99
CA THR A 96 -6.09 2.88 -14.62
C THR A 96 -7.48 3.24 -14.11
N ASN A 97 -8.12 2.26 -13.46
CA ASN A 97 -9.37 2.44 -12.75
C ASN A 97 -9.32 1.69 -11.42
N PHE A 98 -9.31 2.44 -10.32
CA PHE A 98 -9.43 1.92 -8.96
C PHE A 98 -10.90 1.84 -8.54
N LYS A 99 -11.21 0.79 -7.79
CA LYS A 99 -12.53 0.47 -7.24
C LYS A 99 -12.55 0.46 -5.72
N ASN A 100 -11.42 0.08 -5.11
CA ASN A 100 -11.24 0.00 -3.66
C ASN A 100 -9.80 0.40 -3.25
N PRO A 101 -9.54 0.68 -1.96
CA PRO A 101 -8.22 1.16 -1.51
C PRO A 101 -7.19 0.05 -1.32
N SER A 102 -7.60 -1.22 -1.36
CA SER A 102 -6.78 -2.35 -0.93
C SER A 102 -6.18 -3.13 -2.10
N GLY A 103 -6.85 -3.15 -3.25
CA GLY A 103 -6.54 -4.00 -4.37
C GLY A 103 -7.11 -5.41 -4.26
N LEU A 104 -8.12 -5.62 -3.40
CA LEU A 104 -8.96 -6.81 -3.47
C LEU A 104 -9.70 -6.86 -4.81
N HIS A 105 -9.98 -8.08 -5.27
CA HIS A 105 -10.66 -8.31 -6.54
C HIS A 105 -12.00 -7.57 -6.58
N GLU A 106 -12.18 -6.78 -7.64
CA GLU A 106 -13.44 -6.15 -7.98
C GLU A 106 -13.46 -5.91 -9.49
N GLU A 107 -14.58 -6.22 -10.14
CA GLU A 107 -14.69 -6.08 -11.59
C GLU A 107 -14.36 -4.64 -12.05
N GLY A 108 -13.42 -4.54 -13.00
CA GLY A 108 -12.94 -3.27 -13.52
C GLY A 108 -11.85 -2.59 -12.67
N HIS A 109 -11.37 -3.20 -11.59
CA HIS A 109 -10.21 -2.71 -10.82
C HIS A 109 -8.90 -3.01 -11.55
N LEU A 110 -8.52 -2.17 -12.49
CA LEU A 110 -7.50 -2.47 -13.51
C LEU A 110 -6.45 -1.37 -13.62
N THR A 111 -5.24 -1.75 -14.02
CA THR A 111 -4.15 -0.83 -14.37
C THR A 111 -3.28 -1.38 -15.51
N THR A 112 -2.22 -0.66 -15.86
CA THR A 112 -1.14 -1.11 -16.75
C THR A 112 0.20 -1.01 -16.02
N ALA A 113 1.23 -1.72 -16.49
CA ALA A 113 2.56 -1.62 -15.90
C ALA A 113 3.12 -0.19 -16.02
N TYR A 114 2.84 0.48 -17.14
CA TYR A 114 3.23 1.87 -17.36
C TYR A 114 2.58 2.80 -16.33
N ASP A 115 1.27 2.71 -16.16
CA ASP A 115 0.53 3.53 -15.21
C ASP A 115 0.96 3.29 -13.76
N LEU A 116 1.13 2.03 -13.38
CA LEU A 116 1.61 1.68 -12.05
C LEU A 116 3.02 2.25 -11.79
N ALA A 117 3.88 2.28 -12.80
CA ALA A 117 5.20 2.91 -12.71
C ALA A 117 5.09 4.44 -12.54
N LEU A 118 4.12 5.11 -13.18
CA LEU A 118 3.87 6.54 -12.96
C LEU A 118 3.44 6.83 -11.51
N ILE A 119 2.57 5.98 -10.96
CA ILE A 119 2.09 6.09 -9.58
C ILE A 119 3.24 5.86 -8.59
N MET A 120 4.03 4.81 -8.79
CA MET A 120 5.20 4.54 -7.94
C MET A 120 6.25 5.65 -8.05
N ARG A 121 6.46 6.23 -9.23
CA ARG A 121 7.34 7.40 -9.40
C ARG A 121 6.87 8.58 -8.55
N ALA A 122 5.57 8.88 -8.55
CA ALA A 122 5.01 9.95 -7.73
C ALA A 122 5.15 9.67 -6.23
N ALA A 123 4.80 8.45 -5.79
CA ALA A 123 4.95 8.05 -4.39
C ALA A 123 6.41 8.12 -3.92
N SER A 124 7.36 7.78 -4.78
CA SER A 124 8.81 7.85 -4.48
C SER A 124 9.33 9.28 -4.34
N GLN A 125 8.58 10.30 -4.73
CA GLN A 125 8.94 11.71 -4.50
C GLN A 125 8.46 12.22 -3.13
N ASN A 126 7.63 11.47 -2.42
CA ASN A 126 7.14 11.84 -1.10
C ASN A 126 8.07 11.26 -0.02
N GLU A 127 8.72 12.14 0.75
CA GLU A 127 9.70 11.74 1.78
C GLU A 127 9.10 10.85 2.87
N ASP A 128 7.85 11.09 3.26
CA ASP A 128 7.15 10.27 4.25
C ASP A 128 6.80 8.88 3.71
N TYR A 129 6.36 8.79 2.44
CA TYR A 129 6.15 7.49 1.80
C TYR A 129 7.44 6.66 1.78
N VAL A 130 8.55 7.28 1.39
CA VAL A 130 9.87 6.63 1.37
C VAL A 130 10.26 6.17 2.77
N ARG A 131 10.15 7.04 3.77
CA ARG A 131 10.49 6.72 5.16
C ARG A 131 9.66 5.57 5.72
N ILE A 132 8.33 5.63 5.55
CA ILE A 132 7.41 4.61 6.06
C ILE A 132 7.64 3.28 5.34
N SER A 133 7.72 3.28 3.99
CA SER A 133 7.89 2.04 3.21
C SER A 133 9.21 1.30 3.47
N ARG A 134 10.22 1.99 4.03
CA ARG A 134 11.53 1.45 4.42
C ARG A 134 11.64 1.09 5.90
N THR A 135 10.59 1.33 6.69
CA THR A 135 10.60 0.94 8.11
C THR A 135 10.74 -0.58 8.19
N ASP A 136 11.67 -1.08 9.01
CA ASP A 136 11.92 -2.52 9.18
C ASP A 136 10.77 -3.21 9.90
N SER A 137 10.42 -2.68 11.08
CA SER A 137 9.27 -3.16 11.83
C SER A 137 8.67 -2.08 12.74
N HIS A 138 7.43 -2.29 13.13
CA HIS A 138 6.70 -1.48 14.10
C HIS A 138 5.85 -2.37 15.01
N LYS A 139 5.97 -2.19 16.33
CA LYS A 139 5.11 -2.82 17.33
C LYS A 139 4.01 -1.86 17.73
N TYR A 140 2.76 -2.27 17.55
CA TYR A 140 1.63 -1.44 17.97
C TYR A 140 1.40 -1.54 19.47
N VAL A 141 0.93 -0.44 20.05
CA VAL A 141 0.47 -0.43 21.45
C VAL A 141 -0.92 -1.05 21.51
N ASN A 142 -1.14 -1.92 22.51
CA ASN A 142 -2.48 -2.47 22.74
C ASN A 142 -3.44 -1.40 23.24
N HIS A 143 -4.57 -1.27 22.55
CA HIS A 143 -5.66 -0.39 22.95
C HIS A 143 -6.64 -1.10 23.91
N PRO A 144 -7.45 -0.34 24.67
CA PRO A 144 -8.47 -0.92 25.55
C PRO A 144 -9.50 -1.81 24.84
N PHE A 145 -9.71 -1.59 23.54
CA PHE A 145 -10.62 -2.38 22.70
C PHE A 145 -9.94 -3.58 22.01
N SER A 146 -8.63 -3.76 22.21
CA SER A 146 -7.88 -4.91 21.70
C SER A 146 -8.25 -6.18 22.48
N ASP A 147 -8.11 -7.33 21.84
CA ASP A 147 -8.15 -8.65 22.47
C ASP A 147 -6.90 -8.99 23.32
N GLY A 148 -5.99 -8.03 23.51
CA GLY A 148 -4.72 -8.19 24.21
C GLY A 148 -3.59 -8.84 23.41
N SER A 149 -3.83 -9.29 22.17
CA SER A 149 -2.78 -9.84 21.31
C SER A 149 -1.77 -8.79 20.89
N GLU A 150 -0.49 -9.16 20.78
CA GLU A 150 0.52 -8.26 20.23
C GLU A 150 0.34 -8.13 18.72
N LYS A 151 0.36 -6.89 18.21
CA LYS A 151 0.32 -6.60 16.78
C LYS A 151 1.67 -6.04 16.32
N TRP A 152 2.11 -6.51 15.17
CA TRP A 152 3.36 -6.09 14.54
C TRP A 152 3.13 -5.82 13.05
N ALA A 153 3.85 -4.84 12.53
CA ALA A 153 4.07 -4.71 11.11
C ALA A 153 5.55 -4.91 10.81
N THR A 154 5.88 -5.86 9.94
CA THR A 154 7.25 -6.20 9.54
C THR A 154 7.39 -6.07 8.05
N ASN A 155 8.45 -5.43 7.58
CA ASN A 155 8.68 -5.23 6.17
C ASN A 155 9.00 -6.55 5.46
N ARG A 156 8.13 -6.95 4.54
CA ARG A 156 8.31 -8.20 3.78
C ARG A 156 9.00 -8.01 2.44
N ASN A 157 9.41 -6.79 2.09
CA ASN A 157 10.08 -6.50 0.82
C ASN A 157 11.53 -7.00 0.85
N GLN A 158 11.82 -8.01 0.03
CA GLN A 158 13.12 -8.68 0.01
C GLN A 158 14.26 -7.76 -0.43
N LEU A 159 13.97 -6.70 -1.20
CA LEU A 159 14.99 -5.74 -1.62
C LEU A 159 15.64 -4.99 -0.45
N PHE A 160 14.94 -4.86 0.69
CA PHE A 160 15.43 -4.16 1.88
C PHE A 160 16.10 -5.06 2.91
N ASN A 161 15.89 -6.37 2.85
CA ASN A 161 16.44 -7.32 3.80
C ASN A 161 17.88 -7.68 3.41
N GLU A 162 18.87 -7.24 4.20
CA GLU A 162 20.31 -7.48 3.95
C GLU A 162 20.70 -8.98 3.92
N TYR A 163 19.88 -9.85 4.51
CA TYR A 163 20.07 -11.31 4.50
C TYR A 163 19.38 -12.00 3.31
N SER A 164 18.62 -11.25 2.50
CA SER A 164 17.94 -11.78 1.32
C SER A 164 18.91 -11.94 0.14
N PRO A 165 18.81 -13.01 -0.67
CA PRO A 165 19.54 -13.10 -1.94
C PRO A 165 19.13 -12.00 -2.94
N TYR A 166 18.00 -11.34 -2.70
CA TYR A 166 17.46 -10.26 -3.52
C TYR A 166 17.77 -8.87 -2.97
N PHE A 167 18.56 -8.77 -1.89
CA PHE A 167 18.95 -7.48 -1.32
C PHE A 167 19.53 -6.57 -2.40
N TYR A 168 19.05 -5.33 -2.45
CA TYR A 168 19.58 -4.36 -3.38
C TYR A 168 19.86 -3.04 -2.66
N GLN A 169 21.15 -2.70 -2.51
CA GLN A 169 21.59 -1.52 -1.75
C GLN A 169 21.00 -0.18 -2.25
N TYR A 170 20.59 -0.11 -3.53
CA TYR A 170 19.97 1.08 -4.12
C TYR A 170 18.45 1.03 -4.11
N ALA A 171 17.83 -0.03 -3.57
CA ALA A 171 16.38 -0.11 -3.42
C ALA A 171 15.89 1.08 -2.60
N TYR A 172 14.83 1.71 -3.09
CA TYR A 172 14.35 2.97 -2.57
C TYR A 172 12.94 2.86 -2.01
N THR A 173 12.01 2.31 -2.79
CA THR A 173 10.63 1.98 -2.38
C THR A 173 10.17 0.68 -3.04
N GLY A 174 9.13 0.04 -2.52
CA GLY A 174 8.49 -1.05 -3.24
C GLY A 174 7.27 -1.64 -2.55
N LYS A 175 6.40 -2.25 -3.34
CA LYS A 175 5.18 -2.90 -2.89
C LYS A 175 4.87 -4.11 -3.76
N ASN A 176 4.62 -5.23 -3.10
CA ASN A 176 4.13 -6.47 -3.69
C ASN A 176 2.61 -6.59 -3.58
N GLY A 177 2.03 -7.45 -4.43
CA GLY A 177 0.64 -7.84 -4.37
C GLY A 177 0.40 -9.22 -4.97
N TYR A 178 -0.69 -9.83 -4.52
CA TYR A 178 -1.20 -11.08 -5.06
C TYR A 178 -2.71 -11.19 -4.81
N THR A 179 -3.44 -11.61 -5.83
CA THR A 179 -4.78 -12.21 -5.76
C THR A 179 -4.85 -13.36 -6.75
N PRO A 180 -5.78 -14.32 -6.61
CA PRO A 180 -6.00 -15.35 -7.62
C PRO A 180 -6.23 -14.79 -9.04
N GLU A 181 -6.86 -13.62 -9.15
CA GLU A 181 -7.24 -12.98 -10.42
C GLU A 181 -6.11 -12.16 -11.05
N SER A 182 -5.22 -11.61 -10.22
CA SER A 182 -4.08 -10.78 -10.66
C SER A 182 -2.78 -11.56 -10.87
N ASN A 183 -2.71 -12.79 -10.35
CA ASN A 183 -1.45 -13.47 -10.03
C ASN A 183 -0.53 -12.55 -9.21
N HIS A 184 0.77 -12.55 -9.49
CA HIS A 184 1.77 -11.80 -8.77
C HIS A 184 1.96 -10.41 -9.40
N THR A 185 1.84 -9.34 -8.60
CA THR A 185 2.14 -7.96 -8.98
C THR A 185 3.23 -7.35 -8.09
N TYR A 186 4.05 -6.49 -8.67
CA TYR A 186 5.13 -5.81 -7.95
C TYR A 186 5.43 -4.46 -8.58
N THR A 187 5.70 -3.46 -7.76
CA THR A 187 6.32 -2.22 -8.23
C THR A 187 7.34 -1.75 -7.22
N ALA A 188 8.45 -1.23 -7.69
CA ALA A 188 9.54 -0.76 -6.85
C ALA A 188 10.31 0.35 -7.54
N SER A 189 11.10 1.07 -6.76
CA SER A 189 12.06 2.03 -7.27
C SER A 189 13.45 1.82 -6.70
N ALA A 190 14.45 2.29 -7.43
CA ALA A 190 15.83 2.35 -7.00
C ALA A 190 16.39 3.75 -7.25
N LEU A 191 17.19 4.26 -6.31
CA LEU A 191 17.80 5.57 -6.38
C LEU A 191 19.32 5.44 -6.25
N LYS A 192 20.03 5.84 -7.30
CA LYS A 192 21.50 5.86 -7.32
C LYS A 192 21.98 7.11 -8.06
N ASP A 193 22.94 7.83 -7.48
CA ASP A 193 23.56 9.01 -8.09
C ASP A 193 22.54 10.06 -8.57
N GLY A 194 21.45 10.23 -7.82
CA GLY A 194 20.35 11.15 -8.15
C GLY A 194 19.39 10.67 -9.24
N GLN A 195 19.62 9.48 -9.82
CA GLN A 195 18.74 8.87 -10.82
C GLN A 195 17.76 7.89 -10.15
N LEU A 196 16.46 8.18 -10.30
CA LEU A 196 15.38 7.30 -9.87
C LEU A 196 14.96 6.38 -11.04
N LEU A 197 15.06 5.08 -10.84
CA LEU A 197 14.50 4.06 -11.73
C LEU A 197 13.27 3.45 -11.08
N VAL A 198 12.25 3.14 -11.88
CA VAL A 198 11.00 2.51 -11.42
C VAL A 198 10.72 1.28 -12.26
N THR A 199 10.31 0.20 -11.60
CA THR A 199 9.84 -1.03 -12.22
C THR A 199 8.40 -1.31 -11.82
N ALA A 200 7.65 -1.93 -12.72
CA ALA A 200 6.28 -2.39 -12.49
C ALA A 200 6.06 -3.70 -13.25
N LEU A 201 5.58 -4.70 -12.53
CA LEU A 201 5.34 -6.06 -12.98
C LEU A 201 3.89 -6.41 -12.63
N LEU A 202 3.17 -6.92 -13.61
CA LEU A 202 1.77 -7.35 -13.46
C LEU A 202 1.62 -8.74 -14.04
N ASN A 203 0.72 -9.53 -13.45
CA ASN A 203 0.36 -10.86 -13.93
C ASN A 203 1.54 -11.82 -14.09
N ALA A 204 2.52 -11.75 -13.19
CA ALA A 204 3.58 -12.74 -13.12
C ALA A 204 3.02 -14.05 -12.53
N THR A 205 3.29 -15.19 -13.15
CA THR A 205 2.80 -16.50 -12.67
C THR A 205 3.72 -17.14 -11.63
N ASP A 206 4.89 -16.54 -11.39
CA ASP A 206 5.86 -16.97 -10.39
C ASP A 206 6.20 -15.77 -9.50
N LYS A 207 6.14 -15.98 -8.19
CA LYS A 207 6.41 -14.96 -7.17
C LYS A 207 7.87 -14.50 -7.18
N ASP A 208 8.80 -15.39 -7.56
CA ASP A 208 10.23 -15.12 -7.46
C ASP A 208 10.73 -14.30 -8.68
N ASN A 209 9.98 -14.32 -9.79
CA ASN A 209 10.23 -13.50 -10.99
C ASN A 209 10.17 -11.98 -10.72
N PHE A 210 9.75 -11.52 -9.54
CA PHE A 210 9.84 -10.11 -9.19
C PHE A 210 11.28 -9.63 -8.98
N TYR A 211 12.12 -10.53 -8.47
CA TYR A 211 13.43 -10.21 -7.94
C TYR A 211 14.58 -10.70 -8.84
N THR A 212 14.24 -11.36 -9.95
CA THR A 212 15.17 -11.93 -10.93
C THR A 212 14.92 -11.33 -12.30
#